data_AF-A0A8K1C5V4-F1
#
_entry.id   AF-A0A8K1C5V4-F1
#
_cell.length_a   1.000
_cell.length_b   1.000
_cell.length_c   1.000
_cell.angle_alpha   90.00
_cell.angle_beta   90.00
_cell.angle_gamma   90.00
#
_symmetry.space_group_name_H-M   'P 1'
#
loop_
_entity.id
_entity.type
_entity.pdbx_description
1 polymer ?
#
loop_
_entity_poly.entity_id
_entity_poly.type
_entity_poly.pdbx_seq_one_letter_code
_entity_poly.pdbx_strand_id
1 'polypeptide(L)'
;MCLIRDECVLFAMLIVQCIGGLPVMALMKLCGISYAVIYAFGFVLSISLTFAPRLRSCCSTFVGHVNEYGICLFLVTHSALLTLSTYTLYEFLVPFFKSNNFLEFCEKNKLADNLTHTGCERLQGLYALSLVALTMVNLASLYLLLLGSRITRKNWSDSARLIKGDAMC
;
A
#
# COMPACT_ATOMS: atom_id res chain seq x y z
N MET A 1 -3.29 27.93 -3.75
CA MET A 1 -2.02 27.48 -3.15
C MET A 1 -2.33 26.38 -2.14
N CYS A 2 -2.46 25.13 -2.60
CA CYS A 2 -2.82 23.95 -1.76
C CYS A 2 -2.13 22.66 -2.27
N LEU A 3 -1.03 22.77 -3.03
CA LEU A 3 -0.42 21.61 -3.71
C LEU A 3 0.27 20.64 -2.73
N ILE A 4 0.90 21.18 -1.68
CA ILE A 4 1.76 20.42 -0.75
C ILE A 4 0.96 19.53 0.21
N ARG A 5 -0.31 19.85 0.48
CA ARG A 5 -1.08 19.14 1.52
C ARG A 5 -1.40 17.70 1.12
N ASP A 6 -1.93 17.47 -0.08
CA ASP A 6 -2.33 16.12 -0.51
C ASP A 6 -1.12 15.21 -0.72
N GLU A 7 -0.03 15.77 -1.24
CA GLU A 7 1.24 15.06 -1.44
C GLU A 7 1.85 14.64 -0.08
N CYS A 8 1.93 15.55 0.89
CA CYS A 8 2.40 15.22 2.24
C CYS A 8 1.52 14.18 2.94
N VAL A 9 0.20 14.25 2.76
CA VAL A 9 -0.73 13.25 3.30
C VAL A 9 -0.51 11.90 2.62
N LEU A 10 -0.26 11.86 1.31
CA LEU A 10 0.10 10.65 0.58
C LEU A 10 1.38 10.01 1.17
N PHE A 11 2.43 10.80 1.41
CA PHE A 11 3.65 10.32 2.06
C PHE A 11 3.40 9.77 3.46
N ALA A 12 2.64 10.49 4.29
CA ALA A 12 2.32 10.04 5.64
C ALA A 12 1.57 8.68 5.61
N MET A 13 0.62 8.52 4.69
CA MET A 13 -0.15 7.28 4.55
C MET A 13 0.69 6.13 4.03
N LEU A 14 1.64 6.37 3.12
CA LEU A 14 2.61 5.38 2.68
C LEU A 14 3.50 4.90 3.84
N ILE A 15 3.95 5.81 4.71
CA ILE A 15 4.73 5.45 5.91
C ILE A 15 3.90 4.59 6.86
N VAL A 16 2.64 4.95 7.09
CA VAL A 16 1.70 4.15 7.90
C VAL A 16 1.52 2.75 7.31
N GLN A 17 1.35 2.63 6.00
CA GLN A 17 1.27 1.34 5.31
C GLN A 17 2.54 0.50 5.52
N CYS A 18 3.72 1.07 5.34
CA CYS A 18 4.99 0.37 5.51
C CYS A 18 5.18 -0.11 6.96
N ILE A 19 4.95 0.75 7.95
CA ILE A 19 5.11 0.41 9.36
C ILE A 19 4.06 -0.62 9.78
N GLY A 20 2.80 -0.42 9.39
CA GLY A 20 1.71 -1.34 9.71
C GLY A 20 1.82 -2.70 9.02
N GLY A 21 2.56 -2.79 7.91
CA GLY A 21 2.86 -4.06 7.24
C GLY A 21 3.95 -4.89 7.92
N LEU A 22 4.85 -4.29 8.71
CA LEU A 22 5.99 -4.98 9.34
C LEU A 22 5.59 -6.20 10.21
N PRO A 23 4.59 -6.09 11.12
CA PRO A 23 4.20 -7.22 11.95
C PRO A 23 3.68 -8.41 11.13
N VAL A 24 2.99 -8.14 10.02
CA VAL A 24 2.46 -9.16 9.11
C VAL A 24 3.59 -9.91 8.40
N MET A 25 4.57 -9.15 7.88
CA MET A 25 5.74 -9.71 7.21
C MET A 25 6.57 -10.56 8.18
N ALA A 26 6.65 -10.16 9.45
CA ALA A 26 7.34 -10.92 10.49
C ALA A 26 6.67 -12.28 10.79
N LEU A 27 5.34 -12.34 10.70
CA LEU A 27 4.57 -13.56 10.96
C LEU A 27 4.48 -14.52 9.76
N MET A 28 4.53 -14.01 8.52
CA MET A 28 4.36 -14.82 7.31
C MET A 28 5.67 -14.98 6.54
N LYS A 29 6.27 -16.18 6.56
CA LYS A 29 7.59 -16.44 5.93
C LYS A 29 7.58 -16.25 4.41
N LEU A 30 6.79 -17.04 3.67
CA LEU A 30 6.75 -16.98 2.20
C LEU A 30 5.93 -15.78 1.69
N CYS A 31 4.75 -15.56 2.26
CA CYS A 31 3.89 -14.44 1.87
C CYS A 31 4.47 -13.08 2.27
N GLY A 32 5.25 -13.00 3.35
CA GLY A 32 5.84 -11.75 3.82
C GLY A 32 6.82 -11.13 2.83
N ILE A 33 7.60 -11.95 2.11
CA ILE A 33 8.51 -11.46 1.06
C ILE A 33 7.70 -10.89 -0.12
N SER A 34 6.67 -11.60 -0.57
CA SER A 34 5.79 -11.11 -1.64
C SER A 34 5.11 -9.79 -1.25
N TYR A 35 4.67 -9.69 0.01
CA TYR A 35 4.15 -8.45 0.57
C TYR A 35 5.16 -7.31 0.51
N ALA A 36 6.40 -7.54 0.96
CA ALA A 36 7.46 -6.54 0.95
C ALA A 36 7.73 -6.01 -0.46
N VAL A 37 7.78 -6.90 -1.46
CA VAL A 37 8.02 -6.53 -2.86
C VAL A 37 6.90 -5.65 -3.41
N ILE A 38 5.64 -6.04 -3.19
CA ILE A 38 4.49 -5.26 -3.67
C ILE A 38 4.41 -3.90 -2.96
N TYR A 39 4.71 -3.85 -1.65
CA TYR A 39 4.80 -2.59 -0.91
C TYR A 39 5.90 -1.67 -1.44
N ALA A 40 7.10 -2.20 -1.67
CA ALA A 40 8.22 -1.43 -2.20
C ALA A 40 7.91 -0.89 -3.60
N PHE A 41 7.31 -1.72 -4.45
CA PHE A 41 6.88 -1.30 -5.78
C PHE A 41 5.82 -0.20 -5.72
N GLY A 42 4.78 -0.38 -4.89
CA GLY A 42 3.73 0.62 -4.68
C GLY A 42 4.28 1.94 -4.13
N PHE A 43 5.24 1.88 -3.20
CA PHE A 43 5.91 3.05 -2.64
C PHE A 43 6.66 3.83 -3.72
N VAL A 44 7.57 3.18 -4.45
CA VAL A 44 8.36 3.81 -5.52
C VAL A 44 7.43 4.42 -6.57
N LEU A 45 6.43 3.68 -7.03
CA LEU A 45 5.46 4.15 -8.02
C LEU A 45 4.70 5.39 -7.53
N SER A 46 4.26 5.40 -6.27
CA SER A 46 3.52 6.52 -5.67
C SER A 46 4.38 7.78 -5.58
N ILE A 47 5.65 7.63 -5.20
CA ILE A 47 6.62 8.73 -5.18
C ILE A 47 6.85 9.26 -6.59
N SER A 48 7.15 8.38 -7.55
CA SER A 48 7.41 8.76 -8.94
C SER A 48 6.24 9.55 -9.53
N LEU A 49 5.00 9.12 -9.31
CA LEU A 49 3.81 9.83 -9.79
C LEU A 49 3.60 11.19 -9.12
N THR A 50 3.92 11.29 -7.84
CA THR A 50 3.78 12.55 -7.09
C THR A 50 4.79 13.59 -7.58
N PHE A 51 6.01 13.18 -7.93
CA PHE A 51 7.06 14.09 -8.41
C PHE A 51 7.12 14.28 -9.93
N ALA A 52 6.51 13.39 -10.72
CA ALA A 52 6.53 13.47 -12.19
C ALA A 52 6.11 14.84 -12.75
N PRO A 53 5.07 15.53 -12.24
CA PRO A 53 4.70 16.86 -12.76
C PRO A 53 5.80 17.91 -12.60
N ARG A 54 6.65 17.79 -11.56
CA ARG A 54 7.76 18.71 -11.30
C ARG A 54 8.94 18.50 -12.25
N LEU A 55 9.09 17.28 -12.79
CA LEU A 55 10.16 16.93 -13.73
C LEU A 55 9.80 17.25 -15.19
N ARG A 56 8.58 17.75 -15.46
CA ARG A 56 8.09 18.05 -16.80
C ARG A 56 8.95 19.07 -17.55
N SER A 57 9.59 20.00 -16.83
CA SER A 57 10.47 21.01 -17.43
C SER A 57 11.79 20.44 -17.95
N CYS A 58 12.21 19.26 -17.47
CA CYS A 58 13.44 18.60 -17.92
C CYS A 58 13.18 17.43 -18.87
N CYS A 59 12.07 16.70 -18.72
CA CYS A 59 11.77 15.50 -19.52
C CYS A 59 10.27 15.40 -19.87
N SER A 60 9.82 16.08 -20.93
CA SER A 60 8.40 16.12 -21.32
C SER A 60 7.85 14.75 -21.75
N THR A 61 8.61 13.95 -22.51
CA THR A 61 8.18 12.64 -23.03
C THR A 61 8.00 11.59 -21.91
N PHE A 62 8.93 11.58 -20.93
CA PHE A 62 8.85 10.69 -19.78
C PHE A 62 7.63 10.99 -18.91
N VAL A 63 7.33 12.27 -18.70
CA VAL A 63 6.15 12.69 -17.91
C VAL A 63 4.84 12.32 -18.61
N GLY A 64 4.78 12.35 -19.94
CA GLY A 64 3.64 11.87 -20.72
C GLY A 64 3.32 10.39 -20.44
N HIS A 65 4.31 9.51 -20.60
CA HIS A 65 4.14 8.08 -20.35
C HIS A 65 3.84 7.75 -18.88
N VAL A 66 4.52 8.42 -17.94
CA VAL A 66 4.28 8.20 -16.51
C VAL A 66 2.88 8.64 -16.11
N ASN A 67 2.34 9.72 -16.70
CA ASN A 67 1.00 10.18 -16.39
C ASN A 67 -0.08 9.28 -17.02
N GLU A 68 0.14 8.74 -18.21
CA GLU A 68 -0.85 7.87 -18.88
C GLU A 68 -0.89 6.46 -18.28
N TYR A 69 0.26 5.80 -18.15
CA TYR A 69 0.34 4.41 -17.67
C TYR A 69 0.48 4.30 -16.16
N GLY A 70 1.14 5.27 -15.52
CA GLY A 70 1.45 5.20 -14.10
C GLY A 70 0.19 5.29 -13.23
N ILE A 71 -0.86 5.99 -13.66
CA ILE A 71 -2.14 6.04 -12.93
C ILE A 71 -2.80 4.66 -12.88
N CYS A 72 -2.84 3.97 -14.02
CA CYS A 72 -3.41 2.63 -14.11
C CYS A 72 -2.62 1.67 -13.21
N LEU A 73 -1.28 1.71 -13.33
CA LEU A 73 -0.41 0.92 -12.47
C LEU A 73 -0.60 1.24 -10.99
N PHE A 74 -0.80 2.51 -10.61
CA PHE A 74 -1.02 2.91 -9.23
C PHE A 74 -2.31 2.33 -8.68
N LEU A 75 -3.42 2.47 -9.43
CA LEU A 75 -4.71 1.95 -9.03
C LEU A 75 -4.69 0.42 -8.90
N VAL A 76 -4.09 -0.27 -9.88
CA VAL A 76 -3.95 -1.73 -9.86
C VAL A 76 -3.10 -2.17 -8.67
N THR A 77 -1.96 -1.53 -8.43
CA THR A 77 -1.04 -1.89 -7.35
C THR A 77 -1.68 -1.68 -5.97
N HIS A 78 -2.30 -0.53 -5.73
CA HIS A 78 -2.94 -0.24 -4.44
C HIS A 78 -4.23 -1.03 -4.22
N SER A 79 -4.96 -1.37 -5.29
CA SER A 79 -6.12 -2.28 -5.20
C SER A 79 -5.67 -3.72 -4.90
N ALA A 80 -4.56 -4.17 -5.49
CA ALA A 80 -3.96 -5.46 -5.18
C ALA A 80 -3.46 -5.50 -3.72
N LEU A 81 -2.80 -4.45 -3.24
CA LEU A 81 -2.38 -4.32 -1.83
C LEU A 81 -3.58 -4.37 -0.88
N LEU A 82 -4.66 -3.65 -1.19
CA LEU A 82 -5.90 -3.68 -0.39
C LEU A 82 -6.53 -5.07 -0.37
N THR A 83 -6.63 -5.73 -1.53
CA THR A 83 -7.23 -7.07 -1.64
C THR A 83 -6.41 -8.10 -0.89
N LEU A 84 -5.08 -8.06 -1.05
CA LEU A 84 -4.16 -8.96 -0.37
C LEU A 84 -4.22 -8.75 1.15
N SER A 85 -4.16 -7.50 1.62
CA SER A 85 -4.25 -7.17 3.05
C SER A 85 -5.61 -7.49 3.67
N THR A 86 -6.70 -7.35 2.92
CA THR A 86 -8.03 -7.80 3.36
C THR A 86 -8.09 -9.32 3.47
N TYR A 87 -7.54 -10.04 2.49
CA TYR A 87 -7.47 -11.50 2.52
C TYR A 87 -6.62 -12.01 3.70
N THR A 88 -5.45 -11.40 3.94
CA THR A 88 -4.61 -11.76 5.09
C THR A 88 -5.26 -11.42 6.42
N LEU A 89 -5.97 -10.29 6.52
CA LEU A 89 -6.77 -9.97 7.70
C LEU A 89 -7.84 -11.06 7.95
N TYR A 90 -8.53 -11.51 6.91
CA TYR A 90 -9.51 -12.58 7.02
C TYR A 90 -8.89 -13.89 7.52
N GLU A 91 -7.78 -14.33 6.92
CA GLU A 91 -7.00 -15.48 7.39
C GLU A 91 -6.57 -15.32 8.85
N PHE A 92 -6.23 -14.10 9.26
CA PHE A 92 -5.86 -13.80 10.64
C PHE A 92 -7.05 -13.84 11.61
N LEU A 93 -8.27 -13.68 11.13
CA LEU A 93 -9.47 -13.76 11.95
C LEU A 93 -10.04 -15.18 12.07
N VAL A 94 -9.69 -16.09 11.14
CA VAL A 94 -10.14 -17.50 11.14
C VAL A 94 -10.03 -18.20 12.51
N PRO A 95 -8.91 -18.13 13.27
CA PRO A 95 -8.82 -18.80 14.57
C PRO A 95 -9.86 -18.29 15.58
N PHE A 96 -10.24 -17.01 15.51
CA PHE A 96 -11.25 -16.43 16.40
C PHE A 96 -12.68 -16.87 16.05
N PHE A 97 -12.94 -17.18 14.78
CA PHE A 97 -14.26 -17.63 14.34
C PHE A 97 -14.49 -19.13 14.54
N LYS A 98 -13.43 -19.94 14.56
CA LYS A 98 -13.55 -21.42 14.59
C LYS A 98 -13.53 -22.05 15.98
N SER A 99 -13.59 -21.28 17.08
CA SER A 99 -13.65 -21.79 18.47
C SER A 99 -12.46 -22.66 18.93
N ASN A 100 -11.44 -22.87 18.11
CA ASN A 100 -10.28 -23.69 18.47
C ASN A 100 -9.25 -22.87 19.26
N ASN A 101 -8.52 -23.53 20.16
CA ASN A 101 -7.42 -22.89 20.89
C ASN A 101 -6.37 -22.37 19.90
N PHE A 102 -5.91 -21.12 20.08
CA PHE A 102 -4.90 -20.49 19.21
C PHE A 102 -3.63 -21.33 19.08
N LEU A 103 -3.26 -22.05 20.14
CA LEU A 103 -2.09 -22.94 20.15
C LEU A 103 -2.20 -24.06 19.11
N GLU A 104 -3.38 -24.69 19.01
CA GLU A 104 -3.67 -25.76 18.05
C GLU A 104 -3.66 -25.23 16.60
N PHE A 105 -4.16 -24.00 16.39
CA PHE A 105 -4.07 -23.33 15.10
C PHE A 105 -2.62 -23.01 14.71
N CYS A 106 -1.81 -22.55 15.67
CA CYS A 106 -0.42 -22.21 15.46
C CYS A 106 0.42 -23.43 15.05
N GLU A 107 0.22 -24.57 15.71
CA GLU A 107 0.91 -25.82 15.36
C GLU A 107 0.44 -26.37 14.01
N LYS A 108 -0.87 -26.42 13.77
CA LYS A 108 -1.45 -26.95 12.53
C LYS A 108 -0.96 -26.21 11.28
N ASN A 109 -0.80 -24.89 11.38
CA ASN A 109 -0.35 -24.05 10.27
C ASN A 109 1.17 -23.78 10.30
N LYS A 110 1.91 -24.45 11.19
CA LYS A 110 3.37 -24.30 11.35
C LYS A 110 3.83 -22.85 11.57
N LEU A 111 3.02 -22.04 12.24
CA LEU A 111 3.34 -20.62 12.53
C LEU A 111 4.51 -20.47 13.51
N ALA A 112 4.90 -21.53 14.21
CA ALA A 112 6.09 -21.53 15.07
C ALA A 112 7.40 -21.31 14.29
N ASP A 113 7.44 -21.66 12.98
CA ASP A 113 8.58 -21.41 12.09
C ASP A 113 8.45 -20.03 11.39
N ASN A 114 8.16 -19.00 12.19
CA ASN A 114 8.10 -17.60 11.74
C ASN A 114 9.49 -16.95 11.68
N LEU A 115 9.58 -15.76 11.07
CA LEU A 115 10.85 -15.01 10.92
C LEU A 115 11.37 -14.47 12.26
N THR A 116 10.52 -14.33 13.27
CA THR A 116 10.90 -13.83 14.60
C THR A 116 11.31 -14.96 15.56
N HIS A 117 11.35 -16.21 15.09
CA HIS A 117 11.61 -17.42 15.89
C HIS A 117 10.81 -17.46 17.21
N THR A 118 9.60 -16.92 17.20
CA THR A 118 8.78 -16.76 18.40
C THR A 118 7.85 -17.96 18.54
N GLY A 119 7.87 -18.61 19.72
CA GLY A 119 6.98 -19.73 20.02
C GLY A 119 5.50 -19.33 20.11
N CYS A 120 4.61 -20.31 19.94
CA CYS A 120 3.15 -20.08 19.84
C CYS A 120 2.53 -19.36 21.04
N GLU A 121 3.07 -19.51 22.26
CA GLU A 121 2.57 -18.83 23.46
C GLU A 121 2.70 -17.30 23.38
N ARG A 122 3.86 -16.80 22.92
CA ARG A 122 4.09 -15.36 22.74
C ARG A 122 3.55 -14.85 21.40
N LEU A 123 3.28 -15.74 20.46
CA LEU A 123 2.78 -15.39 19.13
C LEU A 123 1.38 -14.79 19.16
N GLN A 124 0.54 -15.17 20.13
CA GLN A 124 -0.83 -14.66 20.25
C GLN A 124 -0.87 -13.13 20.40
N GLY A 125 0.05 -12.54 21.17
CA GLY A 125 0.15 -11.09 21.33
C GLY A 125 0.60 -10.38 20.04
N LEU A 126 1.60 -10.93 19.35
CA LEU A 126 2.08 -10.42 18.06
C LEU A 126 0.99 -10.54 16.98
N TYR A 127 0.18 -11.57 17.06
CA TYR A 127 -0.94 -11.81 16.15
C TYR A 127 -2.05 -10.76 16.34
N ALA A 128 -2.42 -10.46 17.59
CA ALA A 128 -3.37 -9.40 17.89
C ALA A 128 -2.88 -8.01 17.44
N LEU A 129 -1.59 -7.72 17.69
CA LEU A 129 -0.97 -6.48 17.19
C LEU A 129 -1.03 -6.41 15.66
N SER A 130 -0.77 -7.52 14.99
CA SER A 130 -0.79 -7.60 13.52
C SER A 130 -2.20 -7.40 12.96
N LEU A 131 -3.24 -7.87 13.64
CA LEU A 131 -4.63 -7.60 13.27
C LEU A 131 -4.94 -6.10 13.31
N VAL A 132 -4.57 -5.41 14.39
CA VAL A 132 -4.75 -3.95 14.51
C VAL A 132 -3.93 -3.20 13.46
N ALA A 133 -2.71 -3.66 13.17
CA ALA A 133 -1.89 -3.06 12.14
C ALA A 133 -2.49 -3.26 10.74
N LEU A 134 -3.00 -4.46 10.43
CA LEU A 134 -3.67 -4.78 9.17
C LEU A 134 -4.96 -3.99 8.95
N THR A 135 -5.76 -3.72 9.98
CA THR A 135 -6.95 -2.87 9.84
C THR A 135 -6.56 -1.43 9.49
N MET A 136 -5.55 -0.88 10.16
CA MET A 136 -5.01 0.46 9.86
C MET A 136 -4.42 0.53 8.45
N VAL A 137 -3.72 -0.51 8.02
CA VAL A 137 -3.19 -0.67 6.67
C VAL A 137 -4.31 -0.69 5.62
N ASN A 138 -5.38 -1.45 5.85
CA ASN A 138 -6.53 -1.50 4.93
C ASN A 138 -7.19 -0.11 4.79
N LEU A 139 -7.38 0.59 5.91
CA LEU A 139 -7.92 1.96 5.91
C LEU A 139 -7.00 2.94 5.17
N ALA A 140 -5.68 2.87 5.41
CA ALA A 140 -4.70 3.69 4.71
C ALA A 140 -4.69 3.38 3.20
N SER A 141 -4.81 2.11 2.81
CA SER A 141 -4.85 1.67 1.41
C SER A 141 -6.09 2.21 0.68
N LEU A 142 -7.26 2.12 1.30
CA LEU A 142 -8.50 2.74 0.82
C LEU A 142 -8.35 4.25 0.66
N TYR A 143 -7.77 4.91 1.65
CA TYR A 143 -7.55 6.35 1.61
C TYR A 143 -6.56 6.75 0.50
N LEU A 144 -5.48 5.99 0.30
CA LEU A 144 -4.50 6.18 -0.77
C LEU A 144 -5.13 6.03 -2.16
N LEU A 145 -6.04 5.07 -2.34
CA LEU A 145 -6.80 4.93 -3.59
C LEU A 145 -7.67 6.16 -3.87
N LEU A 146 -8.39 6.65 -2.85
CA LEU A 146 -9.21 7.86 -2.97
C LEU A 146 -8.35 9.09 -3.26
N LEU A 147 -7.25 9.28 -2.54
CA LEU A 147 -6.38 10.44 -2.66
C LEU A 147 -5.61 10.41 -3.98
N GLY A 148 -5.10 9.24 -4.39
CA GLY A 148 -4.50 9.03 -5.70
C GLY A 148 -5.46 9.34 -6.85
N SER A 149 -6.73 8.94 -6.75
CA SER A 149 -7.74 9.28 -7.77
C SER A 149 -8.00 10.80 -7.87
N ARG A 150 -7.86 11.54 -6.76
CA ARG A 150 -8.01 13.01 -6.74
C ARG A 150 -6.81 13.71 -7.35
N ILE A 151 -5.59 13.31 -6.97
CA ILE A 151 -4.34 13.86 -7.52
C ILE A 151 -4.31 13.65 -9.04
N THR A 152 -4.72 12.48 -9.51
CA THR A 152 -4.68 12.13 -10.92
C THR A 152 -5.69 12.92 -11.76
N ARG A 153 -6.94 13.05 -11.31
CA ARG A 153 -7.93 13.93 -11.97
C ARG A 153 -7.44 15.36 -12.08
N LYS A 154 -6.79 15.87 -11.04
CA LYS A 154 -6.21 17.22 -11.03
C LYS A 154 -5.08 17.33 -12.07
N ASN A 155 -4.11 16.42 -12.05
CA ASN A 155 -2.99 16.40 -13.00
C ASN A 155 -3.44 16.28 -14.46
N TRP A 156 -4.50 15.51 -14.72
CA TRP A 156 -5.10 15.41 -16.05
C TRP A 156 -5.73 16.74 -16.48
N SER A 157 -6.50 17.39 -15.60
CA SER A 157 -7.10 18.69 -15.89
C SER A 157 -6.05 19.79 -16.15
N ASP A 158 -4.96 19.79 -15.38
CA ASP A 158 -3.87 20.76 -15.52
C ASP A 158 -3.10 20.50 -16.83
N SER A 159 -2.89 19.23 -17.19
CA SER A 159 -2.26 18.86 -18.46
C SER A 159 -3.12 19.23 -19.68
N ALA A 160 -4.44 19.04 -19.61
CA ALA A 160 -5.36 19.41 -20.69
C ALA A 160 -5.40 20.92 -20.91
N ARG A 161 -5.34 21.72 -19.84
CA ARG A 161 -5.27 23.20 -19.94
C ARG A 161 -3.99 23.68 -20.61
N LEU A 162 -2.85 23.06 -20.29
CA LEU A 162 -1.56 23.43 -20.85
C LEU A 162 -1.46 23.10 -22.34
N ILE A 163 -1.94 21.91 -22.77
CA ILE A 163 -1.99 21.54 -24.20
C ILE A 163 -2.83 22.54 -25.01
N LYS A 164 -3.95 23.01 -24.42
CA LYS A 164 -4.83 23.98 -25.07
C LYS A 164 -4.23 25.39 -25.13
N GLY A 165 -3.35 25.74 -24.19
CA GLY A 165 -2.60 27.00 -24.17
C GLY A 165 -1.44 27.02 -25.16
N ASP A 166 -0.70 25.92 -25.29
CA ASP A 166 0.40 25.79 -26.26
C ASP A 166 -0.10 25.74 -27.72
N ALA A 167 -1.34 25.29 -27.96
CA ALA A 167 -1.97 25.27 -29.28
C ALA A 167 -2.48 26.65 -29.77
N MET A 168 -2.39 27.70 -28.94
CA MET A 168 -2.78 29.07 -29.27
C MET A 168 -1.58 29.99 -29.59
N CYS A 169 -0.37 29.44 -29.65
CA CYS A 169 0.83 30.14 -30.12
C CYS A 169 1.19 29.68 -31.55
#